data_AF-A0A4E0PX17-F1
#
_entry.id   AF-A0A4E0PX17-F1
#
_cell.length_a   1.000
_cell.length_b   1.000
_cell.length_c   1.000
_cell.angle_alpha   90.00
_cell.angle_beta   90.00
_cell.angle_gamma   90.00
#
_symmetry.space_group_name_H-M   'P 1'
#
loop_
_entity.id
_entity.type
_entity.pdbx_description
1 polymer ?
#
loop_
_entity_poly.entity_id
_entity_poly.type
_entity_poly.pdbx_seq_one_letter_code
_entity_poly.pdbx_strand_id
1 'polypeptide(L)'
;MGFIPPAQVSMFIGEQSGIGDVLLVAVMGSFLHIPALIAFPLIASLLNAGATVATAAAFITTLTMVGMVTLPLEIREMGRKMALLRNNGISFCIAIMIAVLMELIL
;
A
#
# COMPACT_ATOMS: atom_id res chain seq x y z
N MET A 1 -13.14 -15.40 0.72
CA MET A 1 -13.62 -14.03 0.43
C MET A 1 -12.39 -13.16 0.18
N GLY A 2 -11.99 -13.00 -1.09
CA GLY A 2 -10.98 -12.04 -1.54
C GLY A 2 -9.54 -12.16 -1.01
N PHE A 3 -8.93 -13.36 -0.98
CA PHE A 3 -7.54 -13.51 -0.52
C PHE A 3 -6.61 -13.70 -1.71
N ILE A 4 -5.97 -12.61 -2.16
CA ILE A 4 -4.75 -12.73 -2.96
C ILE A 4 -3.67 -13.29 -2.01
N PRO A 5 -3.09 -14.47 -2.30
CA PRO A 5 -2.02 -15.03 -1.49
C PRO A 5 -0.87 -14.02 -1.37
N PRO A 6 -0.35 -13.76 -0.16
CA PRO A 6 0.78 -12.86 0.03
C PRO A 6 1.99 -13.29 -0.82
N ALA A 7 2.17 -14.59 -1.05
CA ALA A 7 3.20 -15.13 -1.93
C ALA A 7 3.10 -14.65 -3.40
N GLN A 8 1.87 -14.48 -3.92
CA GLN A 8 1.68 -13.97 -5.28
C GLN A 8 1.94 -12.45 -5.34
N VAL A 9 1.55 -11.71 -4.29
CA VAL A 9 1.88 -10.28 -4.16
C VAL A 9 3.40 -10.08 -4.06
N SER A 10 4.09 -10.92 -3.29
CA SER A 10 5.56 -10.88 -3.16
C SER A 10 6.28 -11.12 -4.48
N MET A 11 5.85 -12.12 -5.28
CA MET A 11 6.46 -12.38 -6.59
C MET A 11 6.21 -11.22 -7.57
N PHE A 12 4.98 -10.69 -7.58
CA PHE A 12 4.60 -9.65 -8.55
C PHE A 12 5.25 -8.30 -8.28
N ILE A 13 5.57 -7.99 -7.02
CA ILE A 13 6.20 -6.73 -6.60
C ILE A 13 7.73 -6.87 -6.47
N GLY A 14 8.25 -8.06 -6.15
CA GLY A 14 9.70 -8.30 -5.98
C GLY A 14 10.52 -8.15 -7.27
N GLU A 15 9.92 -8.38 -8.44
CA GLU A 15 10.56 -8.13 -9.75
C GLU A 15 10.57 -6.66 -10.17
N GLN A 16 9.99 -5.77 -9.36
CA GLN A 16 9.73 -4.39 -9.72
C GLN A 16 10.73 -3.44 -9.07
N SER A 17 11.72 -2.95 -9.84
CA SER A 17 12.84 -2.12 -9.36
C SER A 17 12.80 -0.66 -9.85
N GLY A 18 11.75 -0.22 -10.54
CA GLY A 18 11.63 1.12 -11.11
C GLY A 18 10.72 2.09 -10.33
N ILE A 19 10.95 3.40 -10.51
CA ILE A 19 10.10 4.47 -9.94
C ILE A 19 8.63 4.35 -10.41
N GLY A 20 8.40 3.83 -11.62
CA GLY A 20 7.05 3.55 -12.14
C GLY A 20 6.31 2.47 -11.35
N ASP A 21 7.04 1.58 -10.68
CA ASP A 21 6.48 0.47 -9.93
C ASP A 21 5.94 0.91 -8.57
N VAL A 22 6.51 1.98 -7.99
CA VAL A 22 5.99 2.60 -6.75
C VAL A 22 4.51 2.95 -6.89
N LEU A 23 4.10 3.47 -8.05
CA LEU A 23 2.71 3.82 -8.32
C LEU A 23 1.83 2.56 -8.44
N LEU A 24 2.31 1.52 -9.15
CA LEU A 24 1.58 0.27 -9.33
C LEU A 24 1.34 -0.43 -7.98
N VAL A 25 2.39 -0.50 -7.16
CA VAL A 25 2.40 -1.10 -5.83
C VAL A 25 1.53 -0.31 -4.86
N ALA A 26 1.56 1.02 -4.91
CA ALA A 26 0.67 1.89 -4.14
C ALA A 26 -0.81 1.62 -4.49
N VAL A 27 -1.13 1.48 -5.77
CA VAL A 27 -2.50 1.16 -6.22
C VAL A 27 -2.89 -0.22 -5.69
N MET A 28 -2.03 -1.22 -5.82
CA MET A 28 -2.26 -2.56 -5.29
C MET A 28 -2.50 -2.56 -3.78
N GLY A 29 -1.67 -1.85 -3.01
CA GLY A 29 -1.83 -1.71 -1.56
C GLY A 29 -3.18 -1.12 -1.18
N SER A 30 -3.70 -0.17 -1.96
CA SER A 30 -5.02 0.42 -1.71
C SER A 30 -6.20 -0.56 -1.86
N PHE A 31 -6.10 -1.52 -2.78
CA PHE A 31 -7.13 -2.55 -2.99
C PHE A 31 -6.96 -3.77 -2.07
N LEU A 32 -5.77 -3.96 -1.51
CA LEU A 32 -5.47 -5.08 -0.63
C LEU A 32 -5.94 -4.82 0.80
N HIS A 33 -6.31 -5.90 1.48
CA HIS A 33 -6.64 -5.88 2.91
C HIS A 33 -5.89 -7.02 3.58
N ILE A 34 -4.61 -6.77 3.83
CA ILE A 34 -3.70 -7.74 4.45
C ILE A 34 -3.51 -7.35 5.92
N PRO A 35 -3.75 -8.25 6.88
CA PRO A 35 -3.47 -8.01 8.29
C PRO A 35 -2.00 -7.65 8.52
N ALA A 36 -1.73 -6.70 9.42
CA ALA A 36 -0.38 -6.22 9.70
C ALA A 36 0.62 -7.34 10.04
N LEU A 37 0.16 -8.40 10.74
CA LEU A 37 0.96 -9.57 11.09
C LEU A 37 1.61 -10.25 9.87
N ILE A 38 0.91 -10.25 8.73
CA ILE A 38 1.36 -10.88 7.48
C ILE A 38 2.08 -9.85 6.58
N ALA A 39 1.72 -8.57 6.70
CA ALA A 39 2.30 -7.49 5.91
C ALA A 39 3.79 -7.26 6.20
N PHE A 40 4.22 -7.31 7.46
CA PHE A 40 5.63 -7.06 7.81
C PHE A 40 6.60 -8.11 7.23
N PRO A 41 6.35 -9.43 7.37
CA PRO A 41 7.19 -10.44 6.71
C PRO A 41 7.17 -10.33 5.18
N LEU A 42 6.03 -9.92 4.59
CA LEU A 42 5.92 -9.71 3.16
C LEU A 42 6.80 -8.56 2.69
N ILE A 43 6.77 -7.42 3.38
CA ILE A 43 7.67 -6.28 3.12
C ILE A 43 9.14 -6.71 3.19
N ALA A 44 9.52 -7.45 4.23
CA ALA A 44 10.88 -7.97 4.35
C ALA A 44 11.26 -8.88 3.18
N SER A 45 10.31 -9.69 2.71
CA SER A 45 10.51 -10.55 1.53
C SER A 45 10.64 -9.75 0.24
N LEU A 46 9.90 -8.64 0.09
CA LEU A 46 10.02 -7.73 -1.06
C LEU A 46 11.40 -7.08 -1.12
N LEU A 47 11.87 -6.55 0.02
CA LEU A 47 13.21 -5.96 0.12
C LEU A 47 14.30 -6.99 -0.19
N ASN A 48 14.19 -8.21 0.33
CA ASN A 48 15.10 -9.32 0.01
C ASN A 48 15.05 -9.75 -1.46
N ALA A 49 13.91 -9.57 -2.13
CA ALA A 49 13.76 -9.86 -3.55
C ALA A 49 14.32 -8.76 -4.47
N GLY A 50 14.80 -7.64 -3.92
CA GLY A 50 15.37 -6.53 -4.70
C GLY A 50 14.41 -5.35 -4.93
N ALA A 51 13.25 -5.34 -4.26
CA ALA A 51 12.36 -4.17 -4.27
C ALA A 51 13.02 -2.98 -3.55
N THR A 52 12.77 -1.76 -4.03
CA THR A 52 13.34 -0.55 -3.41
C THR A 52 12.63 -0.20 -2.10
N VAL A 53 13.28 0.63 -1.28
CA VAL A 53 12.68 1.13 -0.04
C VAL A 53 11.40 1.93 -0.32
N ALA A 54 11.35 2.69 -1.43
CA ALA A 54 10.11 3.39 -1.82
C ALA A 54 8.97 2.43 -2.15
N THR A 55 9.21 1.37 -2.94
CA THR A 55 8.13 0.42 -3.28
C THR A 55 7.58 -0.26 -2.03
N ALA A 56 8.45 -0.69 -1.11
CA ALA A 56 8.05 -1.25 0.17
C ALA A 56 7.27 -0.23 1.04
N ALA A 57 7.78 1.00 1.18
CA ALA A 57 7.14 2.06 1.95
C ALA A 57 5.79 2.45 1.36
N ALA A 58 5.69 2.59 0.03
CA ALA A 58 4.44 2.86 -0.68
C ALA A 58 3.43 1.74 -0.46
N PHE A 59 3.86 0.48 -0.52
CA PHE A 59 2.98 -0.66 -0.29
C PHE A 59 2.38 -0.64 1.11
N ILE A 60 3.20 -0.58 2.17
CA ILE A 60 2.69 -0.66 3.54
C ILE A 60 1.87 0.57 3.93
N THR A 61 2.27 1.76 3.46
CA THR A 61 1.52 2.99 3.73
C THR A 61 0.18 2.98 3.02
N THR A 62 0.11 2.61 1.74
CA THR A 62 -1.19 2.51 1.04
C THR A 62 -2.08 1.39 1.57
N LEU A 63 -1.50 0.23 1.91
CA LEU A 63 -2.21 -0.87 2.55
C LEU A 63 -2.87 -0.47 3.88
N THR A 64 -2.21 0.39 4.65
CA THR A 64 -2.69 0.81 5.96
C THR A 64 -3.61 2.04 5.89
N MET A 65 -3.31 2.96 4.96
CA MET A 65 -3.90 4.30 4.94
C MET A 65 -5.01 4.44 3.91
N VAL A 66 -4.95 3.73 2.78
CA VAL A 66 -5.88 3.88 1.66
C VAL A 66 -6.80 2.66 1.56
N GLY A 67 -7.76 2.57 2.47
CA GLY A 67 -8.72 1.48 2.50
C GLY A 67 -9.84 1.65 1.46
N MET A 68 -9.57 1.41 0.17
CA MET A 68 -10.63 1.47 -0.86
C MET A 68 -11.73 0.42 -0.60
N VAL A 69 -11.34 -0.75 -0.08
CA VAL A 69 -12.28 -1.82 0.29
C VAL A 69 -13.11 -1.45 1.53
N THR A 70 -12.54 -0.68 2.46
CA THR A 70 -13.25 -0.20 3.66
C THR A 70 -14.00 1.10 3.45
N LEU A 71 -13.77 1.81 2.34
CA LEU A 71 -14.51 3.02 1.97
C LEU A 71 -16.05 2.87 2.06
N PRO A 72 -16.70 1.82 1.51
CA PRO A 72 -18.15 1.67 1.63
C PRO A 72 -18.62 1.51 3.09
N LEU A 73 -17.80 0.88 3.93
CA LEU A 73 -18.07 0.73 5.37
C LEU A 73 -17.87 2.06 6.11
N GLU A 74 -16.76 2.78 5.85
CA GLU A 74 -16.49 4.09 6.45
C GLU A 74 -17.58 5.12 6.08
N ILE A 75 -18.06 5.11 4.83
CA ILE A 75 -19.16 5.99 4.40
C ILE A 75 -20.44 5.70 5.18
N ARG A 76 -20.70 4.42 5.50
CA ARG A 76 -21.91 3.98 6.19
C ARG A 76 -21.88 4.29 7.69
N GLU A 77 -20.72 4.15 8.32
CA GLU A 77 -20.54 4.35 9.78
C GLU A 77 -20.20 5.80 10.14
N MET A 78 -19.33 6.47 9.38
CA MET A 78 -18.76 7.78 9.74
C MET A 78 -19.33 8.93 8.91
N GLY A 79 -20.14 8.62 7.88
CA GLY A 79 -20.72 9.60 6.95
C GLY A 79 -19.74 10.03 5.86
N ARG A 80 -20.29 10.34 4.67
CA ARG A 80 -19.52 10.66 3.44
C ARG A 80 -18.42 11.70 3.64
N LYS A 81 -18.64 12.73 4.46
CA LYS A 81 -17.66 13.81 4.65
C LYS A 81 -16.38 13.32 5.33
N MET A 82 -16.48 12.43 6.33
CA MET A 82 -15.31 11.89 7.04
C MET A 82 -14.58 10.83 6.23
N ALA A 83 -15.33 9.93 5.59
CA ALA A 83 -14.76 8.92 4.70
C ALA A 83 -14.04 9.55 3.49
N LEU A 84 -14.60 10.62 2.92
CA LEU A 84 -13.95 11.37 1.85
C LEU A 84 -12.79 12.23 2.35
N LEU A 85 -12.81 12.76 3.58
CA LEU A 85 -11.67 13.50 4.13
C LEU A 85 -10.46 12.59 4.38
N ARG A 86 -10.70 11.34 4.82
CA ARG A 86 -9.67 10.30 4.99
C ARG A 86 -9.21 9.69 3.66
N ASN A 87 -10.12 9.43 2.73
CA ASN A 87 -9.84 8.59 1.56
C ASN A 87 -9.91 9.33 0.23
N ASN A 88 -10.08 10.66 0.21
CA ASN A 88 -9.75 11.43 -0.98
C ASN A 88 -8.30 11.08 -1.36
N GLY A 89 -7.95 11.17 -2.64
CA GLY A 89 -6.60 10.87 -3.15
C GLY A 89 -5.43 11.53 -2.40
N ILE A 90 -5.69 12.45 -1.46
CA ILE A 90 -4.77 12.95 -0.43
C ILE A 90 -4.03 11.83 0.31
N SER A 91 -4.69 10.80 0.84
CA SER A 91 -3.98 9.73 1.58
C SER A 91 -3.07 8.91 0.66
N PHE A 92 -3.49 8.72 -0.59
CA PHE A 92 -2.66 8.10 -1.62
C PHE A 92 -1.45 8.98 -1.99
N CYS A 93 -1.66 10.29 -2.16
CA CYS A 93 -0.58 11.25 -2.37
C CYS A 93 0.39 11.32 -1.19
N ILE A 94 -0.11 11.28 0.05
CA ILE A 94 0.71 11.24 1.26
C ILE A 94 1.52 9.94 1.30
N ALA A 95 0.93 8.80 0.96
CA ALA A 95 1.65 7.53 0.89
C ALA A 95 2.81 7.57 -0.11
N ILE A 96 2.60 8.11 -1.31
CA ILE A 96 3.66 8.31 -2.30
C ILE A 96 4.72 9.28 -1.79
N MET A 97 4.31 10.38 -1.15
CA MET A 97 5.24 11.33 -0.55
C MET A 97 6.13 10.68 0.52
N ILE A 98 5.54 9.87 1.41
CA ILE A 98 6.28 9.11 2.43
C ILE A 98 7.25 8.13 1.77
N ALA A 99 6.81 7.42 0.73
CA ALA A 99 7.64 6.47 0.01
C ALA A 99 8.90 7.12 -0.60
N VAL A 100 8.71 8.24 -1.29
CA VAL A 100 9.83 9.01 -1.88
C VAL A 100 10.75 9.57 -0.79
N LEU A 101 10.18 10.07 0.31
CA LEU A 101 10.99 10.55 1.44
C LEU A 101 11.82 9.42 2.07
N MET A 102 11.24 8.23 2.25
CA MET A 102 11.96 7.09 2.81
C MET A 102 13.10 6.63 1.91
N GLU A 103 12.89 6.58 0.60
CA GLU A 103 13.94 6.24 -0.37
C GLU A 103 15.03 7.32 -0.51
N LEU A 104 14.69 8.59 -0.22
CA LEU A 104 15.71 9.64 -0.17
C LEU A 104 16.58 9.56 1.10
N ILE A 105 16.01 9.07 2.22
CA ILE A 105 16.68 9.05 3.53
C ILE A 105 17.53 7.77 3.71
N LEU A 106 17.09 6.63 3.16
CA LEU A 106 17.66 5.31 3.39
C LEU A 106 18.45 4.79 2.19
#